data_AF-A0A7E5VU67-F1
#
_entry.id   AF-A0A7E5VU67-F1
#
_cell.length_a   1.000
_cell.length_b   1.000
_cell.length_c   1.000
_cell.angle_alpha   90.00
_cell.angle_beta   90.00
_cell.angle_gamma   90.00
#
_symmetry.space_group_name_H-M   'P 1'
#
loop_
_entity.id
_entity.type
_entity.pdbx_description
1 polymer ?
#
loop_
_entity_poly.entity_id
_entity_poly.type
_entity_poly.pdbx_seq_one_letter_code
_entity_poly.pdbx_strand_id
1 'polypeptide(L)'
;MRLRLNNTNCKRRNVSVLCTSLFKMDVDEIVSKSCFSMLEGKVDSRILKELKVMGFEKPTRIQAEVLPPLLQGKDLIGAAKTGSGKTLAFLIPVVDNLLKLGTLGKLGTRCIILSPTRELALQTSDVLKKLLVNIHLSHCLIVGGEKRAKDILKLKKGVNIIVSTPGRLLDHLQSTENFNCNKLQCLVLDEADKLLEAGFQKHITGIIKLLPKKRQTVLFSATIDENVKNLARLAMRNDPVLVSVSDNKTSTVSGLQQGYYICPVEKRMSWLYKMLKKSKKLKVMVFFSSCRSVDFHYEFFKVHCKASILSIHGQQSQARRKEAFHSFTEAHNGVLFCTDVAARGLDIPSVDWIVQYDPPSDPKEYIHRVGRTARGLNNRGNAVILLRPEEEEFIKFLEKEKVYLDKYTFGEPPDEVQEMLEDLISNNGVMKTSARKAYLSFLRCYKTHPLKKIFNINSLDLKLAARAFGFKEQPHVDFLPKNNSAST
;
A
#
# COMPACT_ATOMS: atom_id res chain seq x y z
N MET A 1 -8.12 67.03 32.34
CA MET A 1 -9.25 67.07 31.40
C MET A 1 -9.16 65.86 30.48
N ARG A 2 -10.14 64.96 30.55
CA ARG A 2 -10.28 63.77 29.71
C ARG A 2 -10.65 64.19 28.29
N LEU A 3 -10.06 63.59 27.27
CA LEU A 3 -10.71 63.39 25.97
C LEU A 3 -10.56 61.92 25.57
N ARG A 4 -11.73 61.32 25.35
CA ARG A 4 -12.03 59.92 25.10
C ARG A 4 -12.75 59.88 23.75
N LEU A 5 -12.60 58.74 23.04
CA LEU A 5 -13.46 58.23 21.96
C LEU A 5 -13.17 58.84 20.57
N ASN A 6 -13.03 58.09 19.47
CA ASN A 6 -13.90 56.99 19.04
C ASN A 6 -13.18 55.90 18.22
N ASN A 7 -13.61 54.67 18.51
CA ASN A 7 -13.36 53.41 17.82
C ASN A 7 -14.18 53.37 16.51
N THR A 8 -13.54 53.24 15.35
CA THR A 8 -14.25 52.95 14.09
C THR A 8 -14.36 51.45 13.86
N ASN A 9 -15.55 50.93 14.16
CA ASN A 9 -16.06 49.62 13.77
C ASN A 9 -15.98 49.41 12.26
N CYS A 10 -14.96 48.69 11.78
CA CYS A 10 -14.99 48.13 10.43
C CYS A 10 -15.86 46.85 10.45
N LYS A 11 -17.11 47.02 10.03
CA LYS A 11 -18.14 45.97 9.93
C LYS A 11 -17.62 44.77 9.14
N ARG A 12 -17.34 43.67 9.84
CA ARG A 12 -17.41 42.30 9.29
C ARG A 12 -18.86 42.05 8.84
N ARG A 13 -19.17 42.32 7.58
CA ARG A 13 -20.43 41.90 6.94
C ARG A 13 -20.11 40.93 5.80
N ASN A 14 -20.62 39.71 5.95
CA ASN A 14 -21.07 38.80 4.89
C ASN A 14 -20.04 38.24 3.88
N VAL A 15 -19.05 37.49 4.36
CA VAL A 15 -18.31 36.51 3.51
C VAL A 15 -18.81 35.06 3.72
N SER A 16 -19.55 34.80 4.80
CA SER A 16 -20.05 33.46 5.14
C SER A 16 -21.29 33.00 4.38
N VAL A 17 -22.02 33.91 3.71
CA VAL A 17 -23.31 33.59 3.06
C VAL A 17 -23.20 33.44 1.53
N LEU A 18 -22.18 34.03 0.89
CA LEU A 18 -21.98 33.88 -0.55
C LEU A 18 -21.22 32.60 -0.96
N CYS A 19 -20.55 31.90 -0.04
CA CYS A 19 -19.76 30.72 -0.37
C CYS A 19 -20.57 29.41 -0.35
N THR A 20 -21.75 29.43 0.27
CA THR A 20 -22.58 28.24 0.53
C THR A 20 -23.45 27.81 -0.65
N SER A 21 -23.64 28.66 -1.66
CA SER A 21 -24.45 28.37 -2.86
C SER A 21 -23.65 27.85 -4.07
N LEU A 22 -22.31 27.82 -4.01
CA LEU A 22 -21.43 27.56 -5.17
C LEU A 22 -20.94 26.11 -5.33
N PHE A 23 -21.38 25.17 -4.47
CA PHE A 23 -20.95 23.77 -4.49
C PHE A 23 -22.10 22.77 -4.32
N LYS A 24 -23.24 23.01 -4.98
CA LYS A 24 -24.25 21.97 -5.23
C LYS A 24 -24.18 21.58 -6.71
N MET A 25 -23.32 20.63 -7.04
CA MET A 25 -23.28 19.99 -8.36
C MET A 25 -23.47 18.50 -8.16
N ASP A 26 -24.26 17.88 -9.03
CA ASP A 26 -24.56 16.45 -8.99
C ASP A 26 -23.30 15.65 -9.38
N VAL A 27 -22.92 14.66 -8.57
CA VAL A 27 -21.62 13.96 -8.66
C VAL A 27 -21.49 13.22 -10.00
N ASP A 28 -22.59 12.67 -10.52
CA ASP A 28 -22.62 11.98 -11.80
C ASP A 28 -22.51 12.95 -12.99
N GLU A 29 -22.91 14.20 -12.81
CA GLU A 29 -22.72 15.26 -13.80
C GLU A 29 -21.27 15.78 -13.80
N ILE A 30 -20.63 15.82 -12.63
CA ILE A 30 -19.19 16.11 -12.51
C ILE A 30 -18.37 15.01 -13.19
N VAL A 31 -18.61 13.73 -12.91
CA VAL A 31 -17.80 12.64 -13.49
C VAL A 31 -17.98 12.50 -15.01
N SER A 32 -19.19 12.77 -15.54
CA SER A 32 -19.48 12.63 -16.98
C SER A 32 -19.09 13.84 -17.82
N LYS A 33 -19.12 15.06 -17.26
CA LYS A 33 -18.88 16.32 -18.01
C LYS A 33 -17.64 17.12 -17.57
N SER A 34 -17.00 16.82 -16.44
CA SER A 34 -15.90 17.67 -15.95
C SER A 34 -14.50 17.22 -16.42
N CYS A 35 -13.77 18.16 -17.00
CA CYS A 35 -12.31 18.13 -17.03
C CYS A 35 -11.77 18.79 -15.75
N PHE A 36 -10.46 18.69 -15.48
CA PHE A 36 -9.83 19.47 -14.41
C PHE A 36 -10.04 21.00 -14.54
N SER A 37 -10.54 21.48 -15.68
CA SER A 37 -11.03 22.85 -15.87
C SER A 37 -12.11 23.26 -14.86
N MET A 38 -12.83 22.34 -14.21
CA MET A 38 -13.79 22.70 -13.14
C MET A 38 -13.13 23.38 -11.92
N LEU A 39 -11.80 23.26 -11.81
CA LEU A 39 -10.97 23.90 -10.80
C LEU A 39 -10.40 25.25 -11.25
N GLU A 40 -10.66 25.67 -12.49
CA GLU A 40 -10.24 26.98 -13.00
C GLU A 40 -10.85 28.10 -12.14
N GLY A 41 -10.01 29.06 -11.75
CA GLY A 41 -10.37 30.11 -10.79
C GLY A 41 -10.53 29.64 -9.33
N LYS A 42 -10.47 28.32 -9.05
CA LYS A 42 -10.57 27.75 -7.68
C LYS A 42 -9.21 27.34 -7.12
N VAL A 43 -8.31 26.90 -7.99
CA VAL A 43 -6.91 26.55 -7.67
C VAL A 43 -5.93 27.39 -8.48
N ASP A 44 -4.69 27.48 -8.01
CA ASP A 44 -3.61 28.15 -8.76
C ASP A 44 -3.43 27.56 -10.17
N SER A 45 -3.36 28.43 -11.18
CA SER A 45 -3.31 28.01 -12.59
C SER A 45 -2.08 27.15 -12.93
N ARG A 46 -1.00 27.26 -12.17
CA ARG A 46 0.19 26.41 -12.33
C ARG A 46 -0.11 24.94 -12.06
N ILE A 47 -1.01 24.65 -11.11
CA ILE A 47 -1.41 23.28 -10.80
C ILE A 47 -2.13 22.65 -12.01
N LEU A 48 -3.04 23.40 -12.64
CA LEU A 48 -3.78 22.93 -13.82
C LEU A 48 -2.85 22.68 -15.01
N LYS A 49 -1.86 23.55 -15.19
CA LYS A 49 -0.82 23.38 -16.22
C LYS A 49 -0.05 22.08 -16.01
N GLU A 50 0.40 21.79 -14.79
CA GLU A 50 1.13 20.55 -14.50
C GLU A 50 0.28 19.30 -14.66
N LEU A 51 -0.99 19.33 -14.24
CA LEU A 51 -1.92 18.20 -14.45
C LEU A 51 -2.08 17.88 -15.94
N LYS A 52 -2.18 18.91 -16.80
CA LYS A 52 -2.24 18.74 -18.26
C LYS A 52 -0.94 18.14 -18.83
N VAL A 53 0.24 18.61 -18.38
CA VAL A 53 1.55 18.06 -18.79
C VAL A 53 1.69 16.60 -18.37
N MET A 54 1.16 16.24 -17.20
CA MET A 54 1.14 14.86 -16.71
C MET A 54 0.12 13.96 -17.43
N GLY A 55 -0.67 14.50 -18.36
CA GLY A 55 -1.69 13.76 -19.13
C GLY A 55 -3.00 13.51 -18.36
N PHE A 56 -3.25 14.22 -17.25
CA PHE A 56 -4.47 14.09 -16.48
C PHE A 56 -5.52 15.11 -16.94
N GLU A 57 -6.46 14.66 -17.79
CA GLU A 57 -7.50 15.53 -18.35
C GLU A 57 -8.77 15.59 -17.50
N LYS A 58 -9.19 14.44 -16.94
CA LYS A 58 -10.43 14.29 -16.16
C LYS A 58 -10.15 13.80 -14.75
N PRO A 59 -10.84 14.34 -13.73
CA PRO A 59 -10.73 13.82 -12.37
C PRO A 59 -11.37 12.44 -12.26
N THR A 60 -10.80 11.57 -11.43
CA THR A 60 -11.46 10.33 -11.02
C THR A 60 -12.62 10.65 -10.06
N ARG A 61 -13.57 9.72 -9.90
CA ARG A 61 -14.72 9.91 -8.99
C ARG A 61 -14.32 10.34 -7.58
N ILE A 62 -13.31 9.67 -7.00
CA ILE A 62 -12.81 10.06 -5.67
C ILE A 62 -12.21 11.47 -5.66
N GLN A 63 -11.49 11.88 -6.72
CA GLN A 63 -10.96 13.24 -6.82
C GLN A 63 -12.09 14.27 -6.91
N ALA A 64 -13.11 14.02 -7.73
CA ALA A 64 -14.27 14.89 -7.87
C ALA A 64 -15.02 15.12 -6.54
N GLU A 65 -15.21 14.06 -5.74
CA GLU A 65 -15.94 14.14 -4.47
C GLU A 65 -15.12 14.80 -3.34
N VAL A 66 -13.80 14.57 -3.27
CA VAL A 66 -12.97 15.07 -2.16
C VAL A 66 -12.36 16.46 -2.39
N LEU A 67 -12.14 16.87 -3.64
CA LEU A 67 -11.50 18.16 -3.92
C LEU A 67 -12.27 19.37 -3.35
N PRO A 68 -13.60 19.49 -3.52
CA PRO A 68 -14.36 20.61 -2.97
C PRO A 68 -14.23 20.80 -1.45
N PRO A 69 -14.48 19.78 -0.58
CA PRO A 69 -14.32 19.94 0.85
C PRO A 69 -12.86 20.15 1.27
N LEU A 70 -11.88 19.54 0.58
CA LEU A 70 -10.47 19.71 0.91
C LEU A 70 -9.96 21.13 0.62
N LEU A 71 -10.38 21.74 -0.50
CA LEU A 71 -10.05 23.12 -0.85
C LEU A 71 -10.72 24.14 0.10
N GLN A 72 -11.80 23.77 0.78
CA GLN A 72 -12.41 24.57 1.85
C GLN A 72 -11.68 24.42 3.20
N GLY A 73 -10.65 23.58 3.28
CA GLY A 73 -9.87 23.36 4.51
C GLY A 73 -10.53 22.42 5.52
N LYS A 74 -11.53 21.63 5.12
CA LYS A 74 -12.20 20.66 6.02
C LYS A 74 -11.34 19.43 6.27
N ASP A 75 -11.44 18.84 7.46
CA ASP A 75 -10.93 17.50 7.74
C ASP A 75 -11.74 16.48 6.93
N LEU A 76 -11.08 15.44 6.40
CA LEU A 76 -11.72 14.48 5.50
C LEU A 76 -11.20 13.06 5.70
N ILE A 77 -12.12 12.09 5.64
CA ILE A 77 -11.84 10.65 5.50
C ILE A 77 -12.34 10.21 4.13
N GLY A 78 -11.42 9.86 3.25
CA GLY A 78 -11.70 9.37 1.90
C GLY A 78 -11.44 7.87 1.79
N ALA A 79 -12.47 7.11 1.46
CA ALA A 79 -12.35 5.69 1.16
C ALA A 79 -12.59 5.40 -0.32
N ALA A 80 -11.60 4.79 -0.95
CA ALA A 80 -11.69 4.35 -2.34
C ALA A 80 -10.74 3.20 -2.61
N LYS A 81 -11.09 2.36 -3.59
CA LYS A 81 -10.28 1.21 -4.05
C LYS A 81 -8.84 1.63 -4.40
N THR A 82 -7.91 0.68 -4.37
CA THR A 82 -6.53 0.94 -4.81
C THR A 82 -6.50 1.31 -6.30
N GLY A 83 -5.60 2.21 -6.70
CA GLY A 83 -5.55 2.70 -8.09
C GLY A 83 -6.62 3.74 -8.47
N SER A 84 -7.48 4.19 -7.54
CA SER A 84 -8.54 5.18 -7.83
C SER A 84 -8.06 6.63 -8.00
N GLY A 85 -6.76 6.90 -7.95
CA GLY A 85 -6.19 8.25 -8.09
C GLY A 85 -6.15 9.08 -6.80
N LYS A 86 -6.15 8.44 -5.61
CA LYS A 86 -6.11 9.12 -4.30
C LYS A 86 -4.95 10.11 -4.14
N THR A 87 -3.79 9.81 -4.72
CA THR A 87 -2.57 10.63 -4.58
C THR A 87 -2.79 12.08 -5.02
N LEU A 88 -3.31 12.30 -6.22
CA LEU A 88 -3.62 13.67 -6.68
C LEU A 88 -4.78 14.30 -5.89
N ALA A 89 -5.69 13.48 -5.36
CA ALA A 89 -6.83 13.94 -4.59
C ALA A 89 -6.42 14.71 -3.31
N PHE A 90 -5.31 14.33 -2.65
CA PHE A 90 -4.73 15.10 -1.55
C PHE A 90 -3.60 16.04 -1.96
N LEU A 91 -2.82 15.74 -3.02
CA LEU A 91 -1.70 16.61 -3.41
C LEU A 91 -2.16 17.96 -3.97
N ILE A 92 -3.21 17.98 -4.80
CA ILE A 92 -3.77 19.22 -5.37
C ILE A 92 -4.14 20.23 -4.28
N PRO A 93 -5.00 19.90 -3.29
CA PRO A 93 -5.37 20.86 -2.25
C PRO A 93 -4.21 21.21 -1.32
N VAL A 94 -3.27 20.29 -1.06
CA VAL A 94 -2.05 20.60 -0.29
C VAL A 94 -1.22 21.69 -0.97
N VAL A 95 -0.91 21.51 -2.25
CA VAL A 95 -0.08 22.47 -3.00
C VAL A 95 -0.79 23.81 -3.12
N ASP A 96 -2.08 23.81 -3.45
CA ASP A 96 -2.89 25.03 -3.59
C ASP A 96 -2.97 25.82 -2.27
N ASN A 97 -3.25 25.15 -1.16
CA ASN A 97 -3.30 25.78 0.16
C ASN A 97 -1.95 26.38 0.55
N LEU A 98 -0.84 25.72 0.21
CA LEU A 98 0.50 26.23 0.49
C LEU A 98 0.85 27.46 -0.35
N LEU A 99 0.43 27.51 -1.61
CA LEU A 99 0.63 28.67 -2.49
C LEU A 99 -0.14 29.91 -1.99
N LYS A 100 -1.36 29.71 -1.47
CA LYS A 100 -2.21 30.79 -0.92
C LYS A 100 -1.63 31.46 0.33
N LEU A 101 -0.67 30.84 1.01
CA LEU A 101 -0.06 31.38 2.24
C LEU A 101 1.07 32.39 1.98
N GLY A 102 1.50 32.56 0.73
CA GLY A 102 2.56 33.49 0.38
C GLY A 102 3.98 33.02 0.73
N THR A 103 4.93 33.96 0.73
CA THR A 103 6.42 33.79 0.75
C THR A 103 6.97 32.37 0.96
N LEU A 104 7.04 31.65 -0.17
CA LEU A 104 7.38 30.24 -0.32
C LEU A 104 8.73 29.82 0.32
N GLY A 105 9.69 30.74 0.47
CA GLY A 105 11.06 30.45 0.92
C GLY A 105 11.31 30.40 2.43
N LYS A 106 10.38 30.83 3.30
CA LYS A 106 10.61 30.94 4.77
C LYS A 106 9.55 30.26 5.65
N LEU A 107 8.63 29.50 5.07
CA LEU A 107 7.45 29.02 5.79
C LEU A 107 7.76 27.93 6.83
N GLY A 108 8.91 27.23 6.74
CA GLY A 108 9.15 25.99 7.47
C GLY A 108 8.21 24.88 6.99
N THR A 109 8.16 23.75 7.70
CA THR A 109 7.31 22.61 7.34
C THR A 109 5.83 22.92 7.58
N ARG A 110 5.04 22.86 6.50
CA ARG A 110 3.59 23.16 6.47
C ARG A 110 2.72 21.94 6.16
N CYS A 111 3.27 20.95 5.47
CA CYS A 111 2.58 19.70 5.19
C CYS A 111 3.47 18.50 5.51
N ILE A 112 2.87 17.49 6.13
CA ILE A 112 3.46 16.17 6.34
C ILE A 112 2.52 15.15 5.71
N ILE A 113 3.08 14.27 4.88
CA ILE A 113 2.38 13.14 4.26
C ILE A 113 3.01 11.86 4.79
N LEU A 114 2.23 11.06 5.49
CA LEU A 114 2.65 9.78 6.03
C LEU A 114 2.14 8.64 5.18
N SER A 115 3.07 7.75 4.80
CA SER A 115 2.78 6.51 4.07
C SER A 115 3.33 5.30 4.84
N PRO A 116 2.65 4.15 4.84
CA PRO A 116 3.04 2.96 5.61
C PRO A 116 4.35 2.32 5.14
N THR A 117 4.67 2.42 3.85
CA THR A 117 5.85 1.81 3.25
C THR A 117 6.77 2.87 2.65
N ARG A 118 8.07 2.55 2.54
CA ARG A 118 9.07 3.47 1.98
C ARG A 118 8.84 3.69 0.50
N GLU A 119 8.37 2.64 -0.16
CA GLU A 119 8.11 2.61 -1.58
C GLU A 119 6.89 3.45 -1.95
N LEU A 120 5.79 3.40 -1.17
CA LEU A 120 4.67 4.32 -1.34
C LEU A 120 5.08 5.77 -1.08
N ALA A 121 5.90 6.02 -0.05
CA ALA A 121 6.43 7.36 0.21
C ALA A 121 7.29 7.88 -0.98
N LEU A 122 8.14 7.04 -1.57
CA LEU A 122 8.92 7.35 -2.77
C LEU A 122 8.01 7.75 -3.94
N GLN A 123 7.00 6.93 -4.22
CA GLN A 123 6.05 7.18 -5.30
C GLN A 123 5.26 8.48 -5.10
N THR A 124 4.72 8.71 -3.90
CA THR A 124 4.05 9.97 -3.57
C THR A 124 4.99 11.16 -3.72
N SER A 125 6.26 11.00 -3.34
CA SER A 125 7.28 12.02 -3.57
C SER A 125 7.57 12.26 -5.05
N ASP A 126 7.51 11.24 -5.90
CA ASP A 126 7.76 11.38 -7.35
C ASP A 126 6.58 12.01 -8.07
N VAL A 127 5.34 11.70 -7.68
CA VAL A 127 4.14 12.43 -8.15
C VAL A 127 4.19 13.89 -7.68
N LEU A 128 4.57 14.14 -6.44
CA LEU A 128 4.75 15.48 -5.90
C LEU A 128 5.82 16.27 -6.69
N LYS A 129 6.97 15.67 -7.01
CA LYS A 129 8.01 16.32 -7.83
C LYS A 129 7.48 16.75 -9.19
N LYS A 130 6.74 15.87 -9.88
CA LYS A 130 6.12 16.17 -11.18
C LYS A 130 5.13 17.33 -11.06
N LEU A 131 4.30 17.32 -10.01
CA LEU A 131 3.34 18.39 -9.75
C LEU A 131 4.01 19.74 -9.41
N LEU A 132 5.24 19.72 -8.89
CA LEU A 132 5.95 20.92 -8.45
C LEU A 132 6.94 21.49 -9.47
N VAL A 133 7.03 20.95 -10.69
CA VAL A 133 8.04 21.37 -11.69
C VAL A 133 8.05 22.90 -11.91
N ASN A 134 6.88 23.53 -12.00
CA ASN A 134 6.75 24.98 -12.17
C ASN A 134 6.26 25.71 -10.89
N ILE A 135 6.36 25.06 -9.72
CA ILE A 135 5.86 25.57 -8.44
C ILE A 135 6.99 25.57 -7.41
N HIS A 136 7.35 26.75 -6.90
CA HIS A 136 8.46 26.92 -5.98
C HIS A 136 8.12 26.50 -4.54
N LEU A 137 7.87 25.21 -4.30
CA LEU A 137 7.73 24.64 -2.97
C LEU A 137 8.84 23.63 -2.70
N SER A 138 9.56 23.84 -1.60
CA SER A 138 10.57 22.89 -1.15
C SER A 138 9.89 21.63 -0.60
N HIS A 139 10.37 20.47 -1.02
CA HIS A 139 9.88 19.18 -0.56
C HIS A 139 11.04 18.23 -0.27
N CYS A 140 10.82 17.27 0.62
CA CYS A 140 11.79 16.20 0.85
C CYS A 140 11.11 14.88 1.19
N LEU A 141 11.82 13.81 0.86
CA LEU A 141 11.50 12.46 1.28
C LEU A 141 12.45 12.05 2.40
N ILE A 142 11.89 11.64 3.54
CA ILE A 142 12.65 11.07 4.67
C ILE A 142 12.05 9.71 5.05
N VAL A 143 12.81 8.64 4.82
CA VAL A 143 12.35 7.26 5.03
C VAL A 143 13.44 6.45 5.73
N GLY A 144 13.04 5.38 6.42
CA GLY A 144 14.01 4.49 7.06
C GLY A 144 14.99 3.85 6.05
N GLY A 145 16.13 3.36 6.53
CA GLY A 145 17.14 2.69 5.69
C GLY A 145 18.08 3.62 4.92
N GLU A 146 17.78 4.92 4.86
CA GLU A 146 18.70 5.94 4.34
C GLU A 146 19.56 6.53 5.46
N LYS A 147 20.75 7.07 5.12
CA LYS A 147 21.67 7.70 6.07
C LYS A 147 21.02 8.93 6.73
N ARG A 148 20.86 8.91 8.07
CA ARG A 148 20.22 9.99 8.85
C ARG A 148 20.84 11.37 8.62
N ALA A 149 22.17 11.43 8.46
CA ALA A 149 22.88 12.68 8.19
C ALA A 149 22.36 13.41 6.92
N LYS A 150 21.97 12.66 5.86
CA LYS A 150 21.40 13.25 4.64
C LYS A 150 20.07 13.95 4.91
N ASP A 151 19.25 13.40 5.80
CA ASP A 151 17.96 13.97 6.15
C ASP A 151 18.13 15.24 6.97
N ILE A 152 19.04 15.22 7.96
CA ILE A 152 19.36 16.41 8.78
C ILE A 152 19.77 17.59 7.89
N LEU A 153 20.63 17.35 6.88
CA LEU A 153 21.05 18.40 5.95
C LEU A 153 19.88 18.99 5.16
N LYS A 154 18.91 18.17 4.73
CA LYS A 154 17.71 18.63 4.03
C LYS A 154 16.79 19.42 4.98
N LEU A 155 16.56 18.89 6.19
CA LEU A 155 15.69 19.52 7.19
C LEU A 155 16.25 20.88 7.66
N LYS A 156 17.57 20.98 7.85
CA LYS A 156 18.25 22.24 8.21
C LYS A 156 18.09 23.34 7.16
N LYS A 157 17.98 23.00 5.86
CA LYS A 157 17.72 23.98 4.79
C LYS A 157 16.29 24.57 4.86
N GLY A 158 15.39 23.94 5.60
CA GLY A 158 13.97 24.26 5.61
C GLY A 158 13.25 23.59 4.44
N VAL A 159 12.14 22.92 4.76
CA VAL A 159 11.33 22.17 3.77
C VAL A 159 9.86 22.45 4.03
N ASN A 160 9.07 22.74 2.99
CA ASN A 160 7.64 23.02 3.11
C ASN A 160 6.79 21.75 3.22
N ILE A 161 7.09 20.74 2.39
CA ILE A 161 6.36 19.47 2.31
C ILE A 161 7.28 18.29 2.62
N ILE A 162 6.93 17.49 3.62
CA ILE A 162 7.67 16.27 3.97
C ILE A 162 6.82 15.05 3.61
N VAL A 163 7.37 14.14 2.81
CA VAL A 163 6.81 12.79 2.62
C VAL A 163 7.64 11.81 3.44
N SER A 164 7.00 10.98 4.27
CA SER A 164 7.74 10.13 5.21
C SER A 164 7.02 8.84 5.61
N THR A 165 7.81 7.90 6.14
CA THR A 165 7.32 6.76 6.92
C THR A 165 7.29 7.08 8.42
N PRO A 166 6.29 6.59 9.19
CA PRO A 166 6.07 7.00 10.58
C PRO A 166 7.30 6.89 11.49
N GLY A 167 8.01 5.76 11.48
CA GLY A 167 9.16 5.57 12.37
C GLY A 167 10.30 6.58 12.13
N ARG A 168 10.60 6.91 10.88
CA ARG A 168 11.67 7.87 10.53
C ARG A 168 11.27 9.30 10.86
N LEU A 169 10.01 9.68 10.63
CA LEU A 169 9.53 11.01 11.02
C LEU A 169 9.56 11.19 12.53
N LEU A 170 9.09 10.19 13.29
CA LEU A 170 9.06 10.28 14.75
C LEU A 170 10.47 10.43 15.32
N ASP A 171 11.44 9.65 14.82
CA ASP A 171 12.85 9.82 15.20
C ASP A 171 13.30 11.27 14.98
N HIS A 172 13.09 11.83 13.78
CA HIS A 172 13.49 13.22 13.53
C HIS A 172 12.78 14.24 14.43
N LEU A 173 11.48 14.08 14.70
CA LEU A 173 10.72 14.96 15.60
C LEU A 173 11.24 14.92 17.06
N GLN A 174 11.83 13.81 17.49
CA GLN A 174 12.33 13.64 18.86
C GLN A 174 13.82 13.98 19.01
N SER A 175 14.64 13.70 17.99
CA SER A 175 16.09 13.65 18.12
C SER A 175 16.85 14.60 17.19
N THR A 176 16.17 15.37 16.34
CA THR A 176 16.83 16.35 15.46
C THR A 176 16.71 17.75 16.03
N GLU A 177 17.85 18.32 16.43
CA GLU A 177 17.92 19.70 16.90
C GLU A 177 17.34 20.69 15.89
N ASN A 178 16.57 21.66 16.40
CA ASN A 178 15.95 22.74 15.64
C ASN A 178 14.93 22.30 14.56
N PHE A 179 14.60 21.01 14.47
CA PHE A 179 13.50 20.55 13.62
C PHE A 179 12.18 20.61 14.40
N ASN A 180 11.37 21.64 14.14
CA ASN A 180 10.02 21.75 14.70
C ASN A 180 8.98 21.92 13.59
N CYS A 181 7.78 21.40 13.85
CA CYS A 181 6.63 21.45 12.93
C CYS A 181 5.49 22.29 13.52
N ASN A 182 5.79 23.29 14.36
CA ASN A 182 4.78 24.07 15.09
C ASN A 182 3.82 24.85 14.18
N LYS A 183 4.25 25.13 12.94
CA LYS A 183 3.47 25.85 11.93
C LYS A 183 2.79 24.93 10.91
N LEU A 184 2.75 23.62 11.18
CA LEU A 184 2.09 22.64 10.31
C LEU A 184 0.61 22.98 10.11
N GLN A 185 0.17 22.96 8.86
CA GLN A 185 -1.21 23.26 8.47
C GLN A 185 -1.95 22.08 7.90
N CYS A 186 -1.24 21.08 7.37
CA CYS A 186 -1.83 19.87 6.83
C CYS A 186 -1.09 18.62 7.29
N LEU A 187 -1.82 17.62 7.75
CA LEU A 187 -1.35 16.25 7.96
C LEU A 187 -2.15 15.31 7.06
N VAL A 188 -1.47 14.60 6.17
CA VAL A 188 -2.06 13.56 5.33
C VAL A 188 -1.63 12.19 5.84
N LEU A 189 -2.60 11.30 6.03
CA LEU A 189 -2.42 9.91 6.41
C LEU A 189 -2.89 9.04 5.23
N ASP A 190 -1.95 8.55 4.43
CA ASP A 190 -2.22 7.72 3.25
C ASP A 190 -2.17 6.23 3.62
N GLU A 191 -3.07 5.43 3.04
CA GLU A 191 -3.33 4.02 3.42
C GLU A 191 -3.46 3.84 4.96
N ALA A 192 -4.37 4.61 5.56
CA ALA A 192 -4.43 4.79 7.01
C ALA A 192 -4.79 3.53 7.82
N ASP A 193 -5.57 2.62 7.25
CA ASP A 193 -5.79 1.27 7.79
C ASP A 193 -4.46 0.53 8.00
N LYS A 194 -3.49 0.73 7.11
CA LYS A 194 -2.15 0.14 7.21
C LYS A 194 -1.22 0.89 8.16
N LEU A 195 -1.39 2.20 8.30
CA LEU A 195 -0.70 2.98 9.33
C LEU A 195 -1.09 2.56 10.76
N LEU A 196 -2.17 1.78 10.92
CA LEU A 196 -2.69 1.28 12.18
C LEU A 196 -2.36 -0.18 12.48
N GLU A 197 -1.72 -0.90 11.55
CA GLU A 197 -1.25 -2.25 11.82
C GLU A 197 -0.25 -2.28 12.98
N ALA A 198 -0.16 -3.45 13.64
CA ALA A 198 0.70 -3.65 14.80
C ALA A 198 2.15 -3.24 14.49
N GLY A 199 2.65 -2.24 15.22
CA GLY A 199 4.00 -1.68 15.05
C GLY A 199 4.03 -0.20 14.63
N PHE A 200 3.05 0.29 13.86
CA PHE A 200 3.00 1.70 13.45
C PHE A 200 2.14 2.58 14.36
N GLN A 201 1.12 2.01 15.00
CA GLN A 201 0.20 2.75 15.87
C GLN A 201 0.92 3.59 16.95
N LYS A 202 1.96 3.03 17.59
CA LYS A 202 2.78 3.76 18.58
C LYS A 202 3.50 4.95 17.96
N HIS A 203 4.05 4.77 16.75
CA HIS A 203 4.74 5.84 16.04
C HIS A 203 3.78 6.95 15.62
N ILE A 204 2.62 6.60 15.04
CA ILE A 204 1.57 7.56 14.64
C ILE A 204 1.06 8.35 15.83
N THR A 205 0.76 7.68 16.94
CA THR A 205 0.31 8.34 18.17
C THR A 205 1.38 9.30 18.70
N GLY A 206 2.66 8.90 18.67
CA GLY A 206 3.78 9.76 19.03
C GLY A 206 3.88 11.01 18.14
N ILE A 207 3.75 10.84 16.82
CA ILE A 207 3.77 11.95 15.86
C ILE A 207 2.62 12.91 16.14
N ILE A 208 1.37 12.42 16.22
CA ILE A 208 0.18 13.27 16.43
C ILE A 208 0.31 14.11 17.71
N LYS A 209 0.91 13.55 18.78
CA LYS A 209 1.16 14.26 20.04
C LYS A 209 2.16 15.40 19.91
N LEU A 210 3.17 15.26 19.03
CA LEU A 210 4.22 16.27 18.81
C LEU A 210 3.82 17.34 17.78
N LEU A 211 2.80 17.07 16.96
CA LEU A 211 2.33 18.01 15.94
C LEU A 211 1.29 19.00 16.51
N PRO A 212 1.20 20.21 15.95
CA PRO A 212 0.21 21.19 16.39
C PRO A 212 -1.19 20.64 16.14
N LYS A 213 -2.07 20.80 17.14
CA LYS A 213 -3.47 20.40 16.99
C LYS A 213 -4.13 21.19 15.84
N LYS A 214 -3.80 22.48 15.64
CA LYS A 214 -4.49 23.38 14.68
C LYS A 214 -3.96 23.20 13.27
N ARG A 215 -4.51 22.21 12.58
CA ARG A 215 -4.19 21.84 11.21
C ARG A 215 -5.39 21.14 10.58
N GLN A 216 -5.45 21.13 9.25
CA GLN A 216 -6.29 20.22 8.48
C GLN A 216 -5.69 18.82 8.53
N THR A 217 -6.55 17.81 8.61
CA THR A 217 -6.20 16.39 8.59
C THR A 217 -6.92 15.69 7.47
N VAL A 218 -6.19 14.96 6.64
CA VAL A 218 -6.75 14.20 5.54
C VAL A 218 -6.35 12.75 5.72
N LEU A 219 -7.33 11.85 5.74
CA LEU A 219 -7.12 10.42 5.86
C LEU A 219 -7.63 9.75 4.60
N PHE A 220 -6.76 8.99 3.93
CA PHE A 220 -7.15 8.13 2.82
C PHE A 220 -6.93 6.66 3.17
N SER A 221 -7.90 5.81 2.82
CA SER A 221 -7.80 4.36 3.02
C SER A 221 -8.59 3.60 1.95
N ALA A 222 -8.33 2.31 1.81
CA ALA A 222 -9.21 1.42 1.06
C ALA A 222 -10.50 1.08 1.82
N THR A 223 -10.48 1.10 3.16
CA THR A 223 -11.61 0.69 4.01
C THR A 223 -11.84 1.68 5.16
N ILE A 224 -13.08 1.82 5.62
CA ILE A 224 -13.42 2.62 6.81
C ILE A 224 -13.86 1.66 7.92
N ASP A 225 -12.90 1.06 8.61
CA ASP A 225 -13.16 0.23 9.78
C ASP A 225 -13.13 1.03 11.09
N GLU A 226 -13.40 0.37 12.21
CA GLU A 226 -13.34 1.00 13.54
C GLU A 226 -11.93 1.49 13.91
N ASN A 227 -10.87 0.85 13.42
CA ASN A 227 -9.50 1.30 13.66
C ASN A 227 -9.27 2.66 12.99
N VAL A 228 -9.66 2.80 11.71
CA VAL A 228 -9.58 4.05 10.95
C VAL A 228 -10.41 5.14 11.62
N LYS A 229 -11.62 4.83 12.09
CA LYS A 229 -12.45 5.78 12.86
C LYS A 229 -11.77 6.21 14.15
N ASN A 230 -11.16 5.28 14.88
CA ASN A 230 -10.42 5.60 16.11
C ASN A 230 -9.19 6.47 15.84
N LEU A 231 -8.47 6.23 14.74
CA LEU A 231 -7.38 7.11 14.31
C LEU A 231 -7.88 8.49 13.93
N ALA A 232 -9.00 8.58 13.22
CA ALA A 232 -9.60 9.87 12.89
C ALA A 232 -9.97 10.65 14.16
N ARG A 233 -10.59 10.01 15.16
CA ARG A 233 -10.87 10.62 16.48
C ARG A 233 -9.61 11.12 17.18
N LEU A 234 -8.47 10.44 17.02
CA LEU A 234 -7.20 10.84 17.59
C LEU A 234 -6.54 12.00 16.82
N ALA A 235 -6.61 11.97 15.49
CA ALA A 235 -5.84 12.84 14.60
C ALA A 235 -6.58 14.13 14.20
N MET A 236 -7.91 14.10 14.20
CA MET A 236 -8.79 15.17 13.69
C MET A 236 -9.43 15.95 14.84
N ARG A 237 -9.89 17.17 14.54
CA ARG A 237 -10.48 18.06 15.57
C ARG A 237 -11.99 18.13 15.53
N ASN A 238 -12.52 18.17 14.32
CA ASN A 238 -13.93 18.36 14.05
C ASN A 238 -14.49 17.07 13.46
N ASP A 239 -15.82 17.00 13.35
CA ASP A 239 -16.47 15.94 12.59
C ASP A 239 -16.01 16.00 11.12
N PRO A 240 -15.25 14.99 10.63
CA PRO A 240 -14.67 15.04 9.31
C PRO A 240 -15.71 14.73 8.24
N VAL A 241 -15.51 15.28 7.04
CA VAL A 241 -16.31 14.89 5.88
C VAL A 241 -15.95 13.44 5.53
N LEU A 242 -16.96 12.56 5.51
CA LEU A 242 -16.80 11.18 5.09
C LEU A 242 -17.16 11.06 3.61
N VAL A 243 -16.22 10.61 2.80
CA VAL A 243 -16.42 10.31 1.38
C VAL A 243 -16.07 8.85 1.15
N SER A 244 -17.02 8.06 0.65
CA SER A 244 -16.82 6.65 0.34
C SER A 244 -17.25 6.36 -1.09
N VAL A 245 -16.28 6.03 -1.94
CA VAL A 245 -16.50 5.62 -3.32
C VAL A 245 -16.32 4.12 -3.38
N SER A 246 -17.39 3.40 -3.03
CA SER A 246 -17.45 1.94 -3.13
C SER A 246 -18.72 1.49 -3.87
N ASP A 247 -18.56 0.67 -4.89
CA ASP A 247 -19.69 -0.04 -5.50
C ASP A 247 -20.18 -1.08 -4.49
N ASN A 248 -21.42 -0.94 -4.00
CA ASN A 248 -21.98 -1.80 -2.95
C ASN A 248 -22.02 -3.31 -3.29
N LYS A 249 -21.73 -3.70 -4.54
CA LYS A 249 -21.79 -5.07 -5.06
C LYS A 249 -20.52 -5.89 -4.81
N THR A 250 -19.32 -5.31 -4.94
CA THR A 250 -18.04 -6.05 -4.82
C THR A 250 -16.89 -5.18 -4.30
N SER A 251 -16.04 -5.77 -3.45
CA SER A 251 -14.90 -5.09 -2.82
C SER A 251 -13.66 -4.99 -3.73
N THR A 252 -13.64 -5.70 -4.86
CA THR A 252 -12.52 -5.75 -5.81
C THR A 252 -12.76 -4.88 -7.05
N VAL A 253 -11.73 -4.66 -7.87
CA VAL A 253 -11.79 -3.79 -9.06
C VAL A 253 -12.60 -4.43 -10.20
N SER A 254 -13.27 -3.62 -11.01
CA SER A 254 -13.98 -4.08 -12.21
C SER A 254 -13.01 -4.64 -13.26
N GLY A 255 -13.34 -5.75 -13.92
CA GLY A 255 -12.48 -6.38 -14.95
C GLY A 255 -11.49 -7.42 -14.41
N LEU A 256 -11.46 -7.62 -13.10
CA LEU A 256 -10.67 -8.65 -12.44
C LEU A 256 -11.43 -9.98 -12.42
N GLN A 257 -10.82 -11.03 -12.99
CA GLN A 257 -11.25 -12.42 -12.84
C GLN A 257 -10.49 -13.08 -11.68
N GLN A 258 -11.22 -13.65 -10.74
CA GLN A 258 -10.64 -14.17 -9.50
C GLN A 258 -11.04 -15.61 -9.30
N GLY A 259 -10.05 -16.46 -9.04
CA GLY A 259 -10.31 -17.83 -8.69
C GLY A 259 -9.47 -18.34 -7.53
N TYR A 260 -9.79 -19.55 -7.11
CA TYR A 260 -9.01 -20.29 -6.15
C TYR A 260 -8.67 -21.67 -6.70
N TYR A 261 -7.55 -22.23 -6.24
CA TYR A 261 -7.13 -23.58 -6.59
C TYR A 261 -6.80 -24.36 -5.32
N ILE A 262 -7.42 -25.52 -5.17
CA ILE A 262 -7.14 -26.44 -4.07
C ILE A 262 -5.86 -27.22 -4.42
N CYS A 263 -4.81 -26.96 -3.66
CA CYS A 263 -3.47 -27.49 -3.88
C CYS A 263 -2.92 -28.12 -2.59
N PRO A 264 -2.69 -29.44 -2.57
CA PRO A 264 -1.87 -30.07 -1.55
C PRO A 264 -0.52 -29.36 -1.42
N VAL A 265 -0.03 -29.24 -0.19
CA VAL A 265 1.12 -28.37 0.13
C VAL A 265 2.37 -28.76 -0.66
N GLU A 266 2.61 -30.06 -0.81
CA GLU A 266 3.74 -30.67 -1.53
C GLU A 266 3.68 -30.45 -3.04
N LYS A 267 2.49 -30.20 -3.61
CA LYS A 267 2.32 -29.94 -5.05
C LYS A 267 2.40 -28.46 -5.43
N ARG A 268 2.47 -27.54 -4.46
CA ARG A 268 2.46 -26.08 -4.70
C ARG A 268 3.64 -25.63 -5.57
N MET A 269 4.84 -26.16 -5.33
CA MET A 269 6.04 -25.81 -6.10
C MET A 269 5.89 -26.17 -7.58
N SER A 270 5.47 -27.41 -7.86
CA SER A 270 5.19 -27.91 -9.21
C SER A 270 4.08 -27.12 -9.90
N TRP A 271 3.03 -26.76 -9.15
CA TRP A 271 1.93 -25.94 -9.66
C TRP A 271 2.44 -24.57 -10.11
N LEU A 272 3.23 -23.90 -9.28
CA LEU A 272 3.79 -22.57 -9.60
C LEU A 272 4.71 -22.66 -10.81
N TYR A 273 5.55 -23.69 -10.89
CA TYR A 273 6.40 -23.94 -12.06
C TYR A 273 5.60 -24.04 -13.36
N LYS A 274 4.54 -24.84 -13.36
CA LYS A 274 3.67 -25.00 -14.52
C LYS A 274 2.94 -23.71 -14.88
N MET A 275 2.48 -22.94 -13.89
CA MET A 275 1.87 -21.61 -14.10
C MET A 275 2.87 -20.68 -14.78
N LEU A 276 4.07 -20.51 -14.23
CA LEU A 276 5.07 -19.58 -14.75
C LEU A 276 5.57 -19.99 -16.15
N LYS A 277 5.67 -21.30 -16.43
CA LYS A 277 6.03 -21.82 -17.76
C LYS A 277 4.98 -21.48 -18.82
N LYS A 278 3.69 -21.45 -18.45
CA LYS A 278 2.58 -21.03 -19.34
C LYS A 278 2.52 -19.50 -19.47
N SER A 279 2.80 -18.77 -18.40
CA SER A 279 2.69 -17.31 -18.31
C SER A 279 3.98 -16.55 -18.64
N LYS A 280 4.94 -17.19 -19.32
CA LYS A 280 6.27 -16.65 -19.64
C LYS A 280 6.29 -15.33 -20.44
N LYS A 281 5.22 -15.02 -21.18
CA LYS A 281 5.06 -13.76 -21.91
C LYS A 281 4.27 -12.70 -21.15
N LEU A 282 3.84 -13.02 -19.94
CA LEU A 282 2.98 -12.20 -19.11
C LEU A 282 3.77 -11.59 -17.95
N LYS A 283 3.18 -10.57 -17.34
CA LYS A 283 3.66 -9.93 -16.13
C LYS A 283 2.92 -10.54 -14.93
N VAL A 284 3.65 -11.23 -14.06
CA VAL A 284 3.07 -12.00 -12.95
C VAL A 284 3.62 -11.50 -11.63
N MET A 285 2.76 -11.33 -10.62
CA MET A 285 3.19 -11.13 -9.24
C MET A 285 2.83 -12.36 -8.41
N VAL A 286 3.79 -12.84 -7.61
CA VAL A 286 3.60 -13.99 -6.73
C VAL A 286 3.83 -13.56 -5.29
N PHE A 287 2.80 -13.68 -4.46
CA PHE A 287 2.82 -13.30 -3.06
C PHE A 287 3.11 -14.49 -2.15
N PHE A 288 4.10 -14.31 -1.29
CA PHE A 288 4.52 -15.27 -0.27
C PHE A 288 4.33 -14.69 1.13
N SER A 289 4.12 -15.56 2.11
CA SER A 289 3.90 -15.21 3.51
C SER A 289 5.15 -14.66 4.21
N SER A 290 6.36 -14.98 3.72
CA SER A 290 7.60 -14.64 4.41
C SER A 290 8.74 -14.24 3.48
N CYS A 291 9.64 -13.38 3.98
CA CYS A 291 10.87 -12.99 3.28
C CYS A 291 11.75 -14.21 2.93
N ARG A 292 11.82 -15.20 3.83
CA ARG A 292 12.62 -16.41 3.62
C ARG A 292 12.03 -17.28 2.51
N SER A 293 10.71 -17.36 2.42
CA SER A 293 10.02 -18.02 1.31
C SER A 293 10.32 -17.31 -0.01
N VAL A 294 10.26 -15.97 -0.07
CA VAL A 294 10.62 -15.21 -1.27
C VAL A 294 12.04 -15.54 -1.74
N ASP A 295 13.03 -15.47 -0.85
CA ASP A 295 14.43 -15.78 -1.16
C ASP A 295 14.58 -17.22 -1.69
N PHE A 296 14.01 -18.20 -0.98
CA PHE A 296 14.12 -19.62 -1.36
C PHE A 296 13.52 -19.91 -2.73
N HIS A 297 12.28 -19.45 -2.98
CA HIS A 297 11.63 -19.68 -4.27
C HIS A 297 12.35 -18.91 -5.37
N TYR A 298 12.79 -17.68 -5.13
CA TYR A 298 13.58 -16.90 -6.09
C TYR A 298 14.83 -17.65 -6.55
N GLU A 299 15.60 -18.21 -5.61
CA GLU A 299 16.83 -18.94 -5.93
C GLU A 299 16.58 -20.20 -6.78
N PHE A 300 15.46 -20.91 -6.55
CA PHE A 300 15.07 -22.04 -7.41
C PHE A 300 14.59 -21.55 -8.79
N PHE A 301 13.60 -20.66 -8.83
CA PHE A 301 12.95 -20.29 -10.09
C PHE A 301 13.86 -19.48 -11.02
N LYS A 302 14.82 -18.70 -10.51
CA LYS A 302 15.77 -17.97 -11.36
C LYS A 302 16.66 -18.91 -12.19
N VAL A 303 16.91 -20.13 -11.71
CA VAL A 303 17.76 -21.12 -12.38
C VAL A 303 16.92 -22.06 -13.24
N HIS A 304 15.79 -22.52 -12.71
CA HIS A 304 15.01 -23.59 -13.34
C HIS A 304 13.85 -23.07 -14.22
N CYS A 305 13.50 -21.79 -14.14
CA CYS A 305 12.48 -21.18 -14.99
C CYS A 305 13.13 -20.29 -16.06
N LYS A 306 12.60 -20.33 -17.28
CA LYS A 306 13.04 -19.44 -18.38
C LYS A 306 12.45 -18.02 -18.28
N ALA A 307 11.61 -17.74 -17.30
CA ALA A 307 11.02 -16.42 -17.09
C ALA A 307 12.00 -15.51 -16.33
N SER A 308 12.00 -14.22 -16.62
CA SER A 308 12.74 -13.22 -15.83
C SER A 308 12.11 -13.12 -14.43
N ILE A 309 12.84 -13.54 -13.40
CA ILE A 309 12.39 -13.53 -12.01
C ILE A 309 13.07 -12.38 -11.27
N LEU A 310 12.28 -11.55 -10.60
CA LEU A 310 12.70 -10.50 -9.68
C LEU A 310 12.12 -10.77 -8.29
N SER A 311 12.68 -10.18 -7.24
CA SER A 311 12.15 -10.32 -5.88
C SER A 311 12.19 -9.03 -5.07
N ILE A 312 11.11 -8.77 -4.31
CA ILE A 312 10.98 -7.62 -3.40
C ILE A 312 10.43 -8.05 -2.03
N HIS A 313 11.19 -7.81 -0.97
CA HIS A 313 10.71 -7.99 0.41
C HIS A 313 11.47 -7.10 1.41
N GLY A 314 10.91 -6.94 2.61
CA GLY A 314 11.36 -5.94 3.59
C GLY A 314 12.76 -6.14 4.20
N GLN A 315 13.39 -7.30 4.02
CA GLN A 315 14.76 -7.57 4.49
C GLN A 315 15.84 -7.21 3.46
N GLN A 316 15.46 -6.89 2.22
CA GLN A 316 16.40 -6.44 1.20
C GLN A 316 16.83 -4.99 1.43
N SER A 317 18.02 -4.65 0.94
CA SER A 317 18.50 -3.27 0.95
C SER A 317 17.56 -2.36 0.14
N GLN A 318 17.49 -1.08 0.51
CA GLN A 318 16.65 -0.11 -0.21
C GLN A 318 17.06 0.01 -1.69
N ALA A 319 18.36 -0.02 -1.97
CA ALA A 319 18.89 0.04 -3.33
C ALA A 319 18.39 -1.13 -4.18
N ARG A 320 18.51 -2.35 -3.68
CA ARG A 320 18.05 -3.56 -4.38
C ARG A 320 16.55 -3.56 -4.63
N ARG A 321 15.76 -3.12 -3.66
CA ARG A 321 14.29 -2.98 -3.83
C ARG A 321 13.94 -1.95 -4.90
N LYS A 322 14.61 -0.81 -4.91
CA LYS A 322 14.39 0.26 -5.91
C LYS A 322 14.73 -0.23 -7.32
N GLU A 323 15.85 -0.91 -7.46
CA GLU A 323 16.29 -1.51 -8.73
C GLU A 323 15.28 -2.56 -9.22
N ALA A 324 14.95 -3.56 -8.40
CA ALA A 324 13.98 -4.59 -8.75
C ALA A 324 12.60 -4.01 -9.11
N PHE A 325 12.16 -2.98 -8.38
CA PHE A 325 10.89 -2.29 -8.67
C PHE A 325 10.92 -1.59 -10.02
N HIS A 326 12.01 -0.87 -10.32
CA HIS A 326 12.18 -0.16 -11.59
C HIS A 326 12.25 -1.15 -12.76
N SER A 327 13.11 -2.17 -12.65
CA SER A 327 13.25 -3.22 -13.66
C SER A 327 11.92 -3.94 -13.92
N PHE A 328 11.16 -4.26 -12.87
CA PHE A 328 9.85 -4.87 -13.05
C PHE A 328 8.85 -3.90 -13.68
N THR A 329 8.86 -2.63 -13.31
CA THR A 329 7.94 -1.61 -13.84
C THR A 329 8.14 -1.42 -15.35
N GLU A 330 9.39 -1.32 -15.80
CA GLU A 330 9.74 -1.13 -17.21
C GLU A 330 9.57 -2.39 -18.07
N ALA A 331 9.68 -3.58 -17.48
CA ALA A 331 9.57 -4.83 -18.21
C ALA A 331 8.14 -5.07 -18.75
N HIS A 332 8.04 -5.52 -20.00
CA HIS A 332 6.78 -5.95 -20.60
C HIS A 332 6.27 -7.29 -20.06
N ASN A 333 7.18 -8.16 -19.65
CA ASN A 333 6.90 -9.47 -19.06
C ASN A 333 7.90 -9.77 -17.94
N GLY A 334 7.58 -10.76 -17.12
CA GLY A 334 8.43 -11.17 -16.01
C GLY A 334 7.62 -11.47 -14.75
N VAL A 335 8.31 -11.97 -13.74
CA VAL A 335 7.71 -12.48 -12.52
C VAL A 335 8.32 -11.75 -11.33
N LEU A 336 7.47 -11.15 -10.49
CA LEU A 336 7.90 -10.52 -9.25
C LEU A 336 7.46 -11.35 -8.05
N PHE A 337 8.43 -11.96 -7.36
CA PHE A 337 8.21 -12.63 -6.09
C PHE A 337 8.26 -11.63 -4.94
N CYS A 338 7.22 -11.60 -4.13
CA CYS A 338 7.12 -10.56 -3.12
C CYS A 338 6.35 -10.98 -1.88
N THR A 339 6.55 -10.18 -0.82
CA THR A 339 5.68 -10.18 0.36
C THR A 339 4.69 -9.01 0.25
N ASP A 340 3.83 -8.83 1.25
CA ASP A 340 2.82 -7.75 1.30
C ASP A 340 3.40 -6.33 1.21
N VAL A 341 4.72 -6.17 1.37
CA VAL A 341 5.42 -4.91 1.06
C VAL A 341 5.11 -4.43 -0.37
N ALA A 342 4.95 -5.35 -1.33
CA ALA A 342 4.65 -4.99 -2.72
C ALA A 342 3.15 -4.91 -3.05
N ALA A 343 2.28 -5.40 -2.17
CA ALA A 343 0.83 -5.33 -2.35
C ALA A 343 0.27 -3.91 -2.14
N ARG A 344 1.01 -3.06 -1.43
CA ARG A 344 0.51 -1.81 -0.86
C ARG A 344 1.10 -0.60 -1.56
N GLY A 345 0.25 0.32 -2.00
CA GLY A 345 0.65 1.65 -2.46
C GLY A 345 1.45 1.74 -3.76
N LEU A 346 2.23 0.71 -4.11
CA LEU A 346 3.10 0.69 -5.28
C LEU A 346 2.35 0.84 -6.60
N ASP A 347 2.77 1.78 -7.43
CA ASP A 347 2.33 1.99 -8.80
C ASP A 347 3.08 1.05 -9.73
N ILE A 348 2.81 -0.24 -9.56
CA ILE A 348 3.18 -1.25 -10.53
C ILE A 348 2.18 -1.13 -11.68
N PRO A 349 2.62 -1.04 -12.95
CA PRO A 349 1.76 -1.10 -14.12
C PRO A 349 0.86 -2.33 -14.05
N SER A 350 -0.34 -2.27 -14.64
CA SER A 350 -1.30 -3.38 -14.58
C SER A 350 -0.61 -4.68 -14.99
N VAL A 351 -0.47 -5.60 -14.03
CA VAL A 351 0.09 -6.94 -14.26
C VAL A 351 -0.99 -7.87 -14.78
N ASP A 352 -0.66 -8.95 -15.46
CA ASP A 352 -1.65 -9.87 -16.04
C ASP A 352 -2.20 -10.86 -15.01
N TRP A 353 -1.33 -11.29 -14.07
CA TRP A 353 -1.65 -12.32 -13.08
C TRP A 353 -1.15 -11.97 -11.68
N ILE A 354 -2.03 -12.17 -10.71
CA ILE A 354 -1.72 -12.20 -9.28
C ILE A 354 -1.83 -13.63 -8.78
N VAL A 355 -0.73 -14.18 -8.30
CA VAL A 355 -0.70 -15.50 -7.64
C VAL A 355 -0.50 -15.27 -6.15
N GLN A 356 -1.48 -15.66 -5.35
CA GLN A 356 -1.36 -15.71 -3.90
C GLN A 356 -0.93 -17.13 -3.53
N TYR A 357 0.38 -17.36 -3.57
CA TYR A 357 0.99 -18.67 -3.32
C TYR A 357 0.76 -19.10 -1.87
N ASP A 358 0.91 -18.14 -0.96
CA ASP A 358 0.45 -18.26 0.42
C ASP A 358 -0.78 -17.35 0.64
N PRO A 359 -1.83 -17.85 1.30
CA PRO A 359 -2.97 -17.04 1.71
C PRO A 359 -2.56 -15.84 2.56
N PRO A 360 -3.23 -14.68 2.42
CA PRO A 360 -2.96 -13.52 3.25
C PRO A 360 -3.45 -13.74 4.68
N SER A 361 -2.83 -13.04 5.64
CA SER A 361 -3.22 -13.09 7.06
C SER A 361 -4.55 -12.39 7.36
N ASP A 362 -5.03 -11.54 6.44
CA ASP A 362 -6.23 -10.71 6.53
C ASP A 362 -6.92 -10.63 5.15
N PRO A 363 -8.25 -10.81 5.04
CA PRO A 363 -9.00 -10.55 3.80
C PRO A 363 -8.75 -9.18 3.18
N LYS A 364 -8.46 -8.15 3.97
CA LYS A 364 -8.13 -6.85 3.40
C LYS A 364 -6.87 -6.92 2.55
N GLU A 365 -5.87 -7.70 2.98
CA GLU A 365 -4.67 -7.93 2.17
C GLU A 365 -4.97 -8.67 0.88
N TYR A 366 -5.95 -9.58 0.85
CA TYR A 366 -6.42 -10.17 -0.40
C TYR A 366 -6.80 -9.07 -1.39
N ILE A 367 -7.63 -8.11 -0.98
CA ILE A 367 -8.11 -7.00 -1.82
C ILE A 367 -6.94 -6.13 -2.32
N HIS A 368 -5.95 -5.86 -1.46
CA HIS A 368 -4.77 -5.06 -1.84
C HIS A 368 -3.88 -5.78 -2.85
N ARG A 369 -3.62 -7.09 -2.64
CA ARG A 369 -2.84 -7.94 -3.54
C ARG A 369 -3.47 -8.00 -4.92
N VAL A 370 -4.77 -8.32 -5.00
CA VAL A 370 -5.46 -8.42 -6.30
C VAL A 370 -5.66 -7.05 -6.96
N GLY A 371 -5.71 -5.96 -6.19
CA GLY A 371 -5.72 -4.60 -6.70
C GLY A 371 -4.43 -4.14 -7.39
N ARG A 372 -3.43 -5.03 -7.56
CA ARG A 372 -2.25 -4.79 -8.40
C ARG A 372 -2.48 -5.10 -9.89
N THR A 373 -3.52 -5.86 -10.23
CA THR A 373 -3.95 -6.11 -11.62
C THR A 373 -5.25 -5.36 -11.93
N ALA A 374 -5.71 -5.41 -13.18
CA ALA A 374 -6.92 -4.72 -13.67
C ALA A 374 -6.97 -3.24 -13.25
N ARG A 375 -5.82 -2.54 -13.32
CA ARG A 375 -5.68 -1.14 -12.92
C ARG A 375 -5.96 -0.22 -14.09
N GLY A 376 -6.81 0.79 -13.89
CA GLY A 376 -7.20 1.74 -14.95
C GLY A 376 -8.51 1.35 -15.65
N LEU A 377 -9.09 2.28 -16.41
CA LEU A 377 -10.36 2.05 -17.11
C LEU A 377 -10.19 0.95 -18.18
N ASN A 378 -11.11 -0.02 -18.24
CA ASN A 378 -11.16 -1.11 -19.23
C ASN A 378 -10.02 -2.15 -19.21
N ASN A 379 -9.13 -2.11 -18.21
CA ASN A 379 -8.09 -3.13 -18.08
C ASN A 379 -8.63 -4.42 -17.45
N ARG A 380 -8.14 -5.56 -17.93
CA ARG A 380 -8.46 -6.90 -17.40
C ARG A 380 -7.29 -7.47 -16.62
N GLY A 381 -7.59 -8.40 -15.72
CA GLY A 381 -6.60 -8.99 -14.84
C GLY A 381 -7.07 -10.29 -14.26
N ASN A 382 -6.14 -11.17 -13.93
CA ASN A 382 -6.45 -12.45 -13.31
C ASN A 382 -5.82 -12.56 -11.93
N ALA A 383 -6.52 -13.18 -10.99
CA ALA A 383 -5.98 -13.54 -9.69
C ALA A 383 -6.31 -14.99 -9.34
N VAL A 384 -5.36 -15.68 -8.72
CA VAL A 384 -5.55 -17.02 -8.17
C VAL A 384 -4.95 -17.12 -6.77
N ILE A 385 -5.69 -17.68 -5.84
CA ILE A 385 -5.20 -18.04 -4.50
C ILE A 385 -5.06 -19.56 -4.37
N LEU A 386 -3.93 -20.00 -3.81
CA LEU A 386 -3.71 -21.40 -3.48
C LEU A 386 -4.17 -21.68 -2.05
N LEU A 387 -5.04 -22.67 -1.91
CA LEU A 387 -5.54 -23.14 -0.62
C LEU A 387 -5.27 -24.63 -0.48
N ARG A 388 -4.91 -25.10 0.70
CA ARG A 388 -4.93 -26.54 0.99
C ARG A 388 -6.38 -27.05 1.02
N PRO A 389 -6.62 -28.36 0.86
CA PRO A 389 -7.97 -28.93 1.02
C PRO A 389 -8.66 -28.51 2.33
N GLU A 390 -7.91 -28.43 3.42
CA GLU A 390 -8.41 -28.03 4.74
C GLU A 390 -8.72 -26.53 4.86
N GLU A 391 -8.32 -25.73 3.87
CA GLU A 391 -8.41 -24.26 3.88
C GLU A 391 -9.55 -23.73 2.99
N GLU A 392 -10.34 -24.61 2.34
CA GLU A 392 -11.42 -24.22 1.43
C GLU A 392 -12.49 -23.35 2.14
N GLU A 393 -12.66 -23.48 3.46
CA GLU A 393 -13.52 -22.60 4.26
C GLU A 393 -13.12 -21.12 4.21
N PHE A 394 -11.88 -20.79 3.83
CA PHE A 394 -11.44 -19.41 3.62
C PHE A 394 -12.29 -18.69 2.56
N ILE A 395 -12.82 -19.41 1.57
CA ILE A 395 -13.68 -18.84 0.52
C ILE A 395 -14.95 -18.24 1.15
N LYS A 396 -15.58 -18.93 2.10
CA LYS A 396 -16.75 -18.42 2.84
C LYS A 396 -16.42 -17.16 3.64
N PHE A 397 -15.18 -17.01 4.08
CA PHE A 397 -14.73 -15.81 4.80
C PHE A 397 -14.56 -14.62 3.83
N LEU A 398 -14.03 -14.86 2.64
CA LEU A 398 -13.92 -13.86 1.56
C LEU A 398 -15.31 -13.41 1.04
N GLU A 399 -16.27 -14.32 0.94
CA GLU A 399 -17.66 -14.01 0.55
C GLU A 399 -18.32 -13.01 1.50
N LYS A 400 -18.05 -13.10 2.82
CA LYS A 400 -18.54 -12.12 3.82
C LYS A 400 -17.98 -10.72 3.58
N GLU A 401 -16.78 -10.63 3.04
CA GLU A 401 -16.14 -9.38 2.62
C GLU A 401 -16.52 -8.98 1.16
N LYS A 402 -17.55 -9.61 0.59
CA LYS A 402 -18.05 -9.41 -0.78
C LYS A 402 -16.98 -9.68 -1.85
N VAL A 403 -16.15 -10.68 -1.60
CA VAL A 403 -15.16 -11.21 -2.54
C VAL A 403 -15.60 -12.61 -2.96
N TYR A 404 -15.99 -12.74 -4.23
CA TYR A 404 -16.43 -14.01 -4.82
C TYR A 404 -15.33 -14.56 -5.72
N LEU A 405 -15.04 -15.86 -5.63
CA LEU A 405 -14.01 -16.53 -6.41
C LEU A 405 -14.56 -17.78 -7.09
N ASP A 406 -14.16 -17.99 -8.33
CA ASP A 406 -14.46 -19.22 -9.06
C ASP A 406 -13.44 -20.32 -8.75
N LYS A 407 -13.89 -21.58 -8.67
CA LYS A 407 -12.97 -22.70 -8.52
C LYS A 407 -12.24 -22.94 -9.84
N TYR A 408 -10.93 -22.73 -9.85
CA TYR A 408 -10.12 -22.97 -11.03
C TYR A 408 -9.71 -24.45 -11.10
N THR A 409 -9.75 -25.00 -12.30
CA THR A 409 -9.15 -26.30 -12.61
C THR A 409 -7.80 -26.09 -13.25
N PHE A 410 -6.78 -26.73 -12.71
CA PHE A 410 -5.44 -26.74 -13.29
C PHE A 410 -5.06 -28.20 -13.49
N GLY A 411 -4.69 -28.59 -14.70
CA GLY A 411 -4.25 -29.97 -14.94
C GLY A 411 -3.05 -30.33 -14.06
N GLU A 412 -2.72 -31.61 -13.95
CA GLU A 412 -1.76 -32.09 -12.94
C GLU A 412 -0.39 -31.38 -13.00
N PRO A 413 0.14 -30.94 -11.85
CA PRO A 413 1.49 -30.41 -11.76
C PRO A 413 2.53 -31.44 -12.19
N PRO A 414 3.61 -31.03 -12.87
CA PRO A 414 4.63 -31.95 -13.36
C PRO A 414 5.45 -32.52 -12.19
N ASP A 415 5.60 -33.84 -12.14
CA ASP A 415 6.33 -34.52 -11.05
C ASP A 415 7.84 -34.31 -11.10
N GLU A 416 8.41 -34.07 -12.30
CA GLU A 416 9.84 -33.75 -12.51
C GLU A 416 10.33 -32.58 -11.62
N VAL A 417 9.44 -31.65 -11.25
CA VAL A 417 9.79 -30.50 -10.41
C VAL A 417 10.13 -30.92 -8.99
N GLN A 418 9.48 -31.96 -8.48
CA GLN A 418 9.76 -32.47 -7.14
C GLN A 418 11.14 -33.11 -7.08
N GLU A 419 11.50 -33.91 -8.09
CA GLU A 419 12.83 -34.54 -8.20
C GLU A 419 13.93 -33.48 -8.32
N MET A 420 13.76 -32.49 -9.21
CA MET A 420 14.70 -31.38 -9.34
C MET A 420 14.91 -30.63 -8.02
N LEU A 421 13.84 -30.41 -7.26
CA LEU A 421 13.91 -29.73 -5.98
C LEU A 421 14.65 -30.57 -4.92
N GLU A 422 14.31 -31.85 -4.80
CA GLU A 422 14.94 -32.77 -3.85
C GLU A 422 16.43 -32.97 -4.14
N ASP A 423 16.81 -33.06 -5.41
CA ASP A 423 18.21 -33.16 -5.85
C ASP A 423 18.98 -31.86 -5.55
N LEU A 424 18.37 -30.70 -5.80
CA LEU A 424 18.98 -29.41 -5.47
C LEU A 424 19.27 -29.30 -3.96
N ILE A 425 18.31 -29.69 -3.12
CA ILE A 425 18.45 -29.63 -1.65
C ILE A 425 19.44 -30.66 -1.13
N SER A 426 19.53 -31.83 -1.77
CA SER A 426 20.48 -32.87 -1.40
C SER A 426 21.93 -32.47 -1.73
N ASN A 427 22.13 -31.81 -2.88
CA ASN A 427 23.47 -31.55 -3.43
C ASN A 427 24.01 -30.14 -3.13
N ASN A 428 23.16 -29.18 -2.73
CA ASN A 428 23.58 -27.81 -2.47
C ASN A 428 23.30 -27.39 -1.02
N GLY A 429 24.37 -27.36 -0.20
CA GLY A 429 24.27 -27.00 1.22
C GLY A 429 23.75 -25.58 1.50
N VAL A 430 24.01 -24.63 0.60
CA VAL A 430 23.49 -23.26 0.70
C VAL A 430 21.97 -23.26 0.48
N MET A 431 21.51 -23.94 -0.56
CA MET A 431 20.08 -24.10 -0.83
C MET A 431 19.38 -24.89 0.26
N LYS A 432 19.98 -25.96 0.79
CA LYS A 432 19.46 -26.71 1.94
C LYS A 432 19.24 -25.84 3.16
N THR A 433 20.19 -24.95 3.45
CA THR A 433 20.09 -24.00 4.56
C THR A 433 18.99 -22.96 4.32
N SER A 434 18.89 -22.45 3.08
CA SER A 434 17.84 -21.51 2.67
C SER A 434 16.44 -22.14 2.78
N ALA A 435 16.27 -23.36 2.26
CA ALA A 435 15.06 -24.17 2.33
C ALA A 435 14.63 -24.40 3.77
N ARG A 436 15.56 -24.76 4.67
CA ARG A 436 15.26 -24.95 6.10
C ARG A 436 14.72 -23.67 6.73
N LYS A 437 15.36 -22.52 6.45
CA LYS A 437 14.90 -21.21 6.96
C LYS A 437 13.52 -20.84 6.40
N ALA A 438 13.26 -21.12 5.13
CA ALA A 438 11.97 -20.86 4.49
C ALA A 438 10.86 -21.76 5.06
N TYR A 439 11.12 -23.06 5.19
CA TYR A 439 10.21 -24.03 5.82
C TYR A 439 9.83 -23.63 7.26
N LEU A 440 10.83 -23.33 8.11
CA LEU A 440 10.56 -22.89 9.48
C LEU A 440 9.80 -21.56 9.52
N SER A 441 10.06 -20.65 8.59
CA SER A 441 9.32 -19.38 8.49
C SER A 441 7.88 -19.60 8.06
N PHE A 442 7.62 -20.50 7.10
CA PHE A 442 6.29 -20.89 6.66
C PHE A 442 5.47 -21.46 7.80
N LEU A 443 6.04 -22.40 8.58
CA LEU A 443 5.37 -22.93 9.77
C LEU A 443 5.07 -21.85 10.81
N ARG A 444 5.98 -20.89 11.03
CA ARG A 444 5.71 -19.77 11.93
C ARG A 444 4.54 -18.93 11.45
N CYS A 445 4.44 -18.66 10.14
CA CYS A 445 3.31 -17.92 9.56
C CYS A 445 1.97 -18.62 9.85
N TYR A 446 1.91 -19.95 9.73
CA TYR A 446 0.72 -20.74 10.12
C TYR A 446 0.44 -20.65 11.63
N LYS A 447 1.48 -20.82 12.47
CA LYS A 447 1.34 -20.75 13.93
C LYS A 447 0.78 -19.41 14.40
N THR A 448 1.22 -18.31 13.77
CA THR A 448 0.80 -16.94 14.12
C THR A 448 -0.40 -16.45 13.32
N HIS A 449 -1.00 -17.28 12.48
CA HIS A 449 -2.10 -16.85 11.62
C HIS A 449 -3.31 -16.43 12.47
N PRO A 450 -3.97 -15.29 12.18
CA PRO A 450 -5.13 -14.84 12.94
C PRO A 450 -6.32 -15.81 12.86
N LEU A 451 -6.60 -16.32 11.65
CA LEU A 451 -7.67 -17.28 11.38
C LEU A 451 -7.25 -18.72 11.70
N LYS A 452 -6.93 -19.01 12.97
CA LYS A 452 -6.41 -20.32 13.42
C LYS A 452 -7.31 -21.51 13.17
N LYS A 453 -8.62 -21.29 12.99
CA LYS A 453 -9.59 -22.34 12.67
C LYS A 453 -9.40 -22.88 11.25
N ILE A 454 -9.03 -22.01 10.32
CA ILE A 454 -8.84 -22.33 8.90
C ILE A 454 -7.37 -22.68 8.65
N PHE A 455 -6.46 -21.77 8.99
CA PHE A 455 -5.02 -21.96 8.84
C PHE A 455 -4.44 -22.57 10.12
N ASN A 456 -4.86 -23.81 10.38
CA ASN A 456 -4.44 -24.55 11.56
C ASN A 456 -3.12 -25.27 11.30
N ILE A 457 -2.09 -24.98 12.10
CA ILE A 457 -0.82 -25.70 12.02
C ILE A 457 -0.93 -27.17 12.45
N ASN A 458 -1.90 -27.50 13.30
CA ASN A 458 -2.09 -28.87 13.77
C ASN A 458 -2.72 -29.78 12.70
N SER A 459 -3.39 -29.20 11.69
CA SER A 459 -3.86 -29.94 10.51
C SER A 459 -2.85 -29.96 9.36
N LEU A 460 -1.67 -29.35 9.54
CA LEU A 460 -0.62 -29.34 8.53
C LEU A 460 0.29 -30.55 8.72
N ASP A 461 0.30 -31.45 7.75
CA ASP A 461 1.29 -32.52 7.69
C ASP A 461 2.68 -31.91 7.47
N LEU A 462 3.51 -31.99 8.51
CA LEU A 462 4.85 -31.40 8.52
C LEU A 462 5.81 -32.13 7.57
N LYS A 463 5.60 -33.41 7.27
CA LYS A 463 6.41 -34.17 6.31
C LYS A 463 6.09 -33.72 4.89
N LEU A 464 4.80 -33.61 4.53
CA LEU A 464 4.39 -33.09 3.23
C LEU A 464 4.78 -31.62 3.06
N ALA A 465 4.65 -30.81 4.12
CA ALA A 465 5.13 -29.45 4.11
C ALA A 465 6.65 -29.38 3.90
N ALA A 466 7.44 -30.24 4.55
CA ALA A 466 8.89 -30.31 4.33
C ALA A 466 9.24 -30.72 2.89
N ARG A 467 8.47 -31.65 2.30
CA ARG A 467 8.61 -32.08 0.91
C ARG A 467 8.40 -30.92 -0.08
N ALA A 468 7.49 -29.99 0.22
CA ALA A 468 7.28 -28.76 -0.56
C ALA A 468 8.52 -27.84 -0.62
N PHE A 469 9.47 -28.00 0.31
CA PHE A 469 10.75 -27.29 0.33
C PHE A 469 11.92 -28.17 -0.13
N GLY A 470 11.66 -29.37 -0.67
CA GLY A 470 12.67 -30.30 -1.21
C GLY A 470 13.31 -31.24 -0.21
N PHE A 471 12.78 -31.34 1.01
CA PHE A 471 13.31 -32.27 2.00
C PHE A 471 12.69 -33.66 1.84
N LYS A 472 13.54 -34.69 1.69
CA LYS A 472 13.13 -36.11 1.76
C LYS A 472 12.74 -36.53 3.18
N GLU A 473 13.32 -35.88 4.18
CA GLU A 473 13.03 -36.10 5.61
C GLU A 473 12.68 -34.79 6.31
N GLN A 474 11.68 -34.82 7.19
CA GLN A 474 11.23 -33.63 7.92
C GLN A 474 12.35 -33.03 8.79
N PRO A 475 12.74 -31.76 8.56
CA PRO A 475 13.69 -31.08 9.43
C PRO A 475 13.11 -30.85 10.84
N HIS A 476 13.96 -30.96 11.88
CA HIS A 476 13.55 -30.66 13.26
C HIS A 476 12.94 -29.26 13.41
N VAL A 477 11.79 -29.18 14.09
CA VAL A 477 11.04 -27.96 14.39
C VAL A 477 11.03 -27.74 15.90
N ASP A 478 11.69 -26.69 16.36
CA ASP A 478 11.95 -26.38 17.77
C ASP A 478 10.77 -25.73 18.50
N PHE A 479 9.89 -25.03 17.77
CA PHE A 479 8.77 -24.27 18.35
C PHE A 479 7.42 -24.98 18.27
N LEU A 480 7.39 -26.24 17.84
CA LEU A 480 6.20 -27.08 17.90
C LEU A 480 6.42 -28.17 18.96
N PRO A 481 5.38 -28.54 19.73
CA PRO A 481 5.50 -29.68 20.63
C PRO A 481 5.90 -30.91 19.82
N LYS A 482 6.80 -31.74 20.37
CA LYS A 482 7.03 -33.06 19.80
C LYS A 482 5.69 -33.79 19.83
N ASN A 483 5.09 -34.06 18.68
CA ASN A 483 3.95 -34.96 18.63
C ASN A 483 4.45 -36.32 19.11
N ASN A 484 4.14 -36.66 20.36
CA ASN A 484 4.18 -38.03 20.83
C ASN A 484 3.03 -38.77 20.13
N SER A 485 3.27 -39.22 18.91
CA SER A 485 2.41 -40.18 18.22
C SER A 485 3.28 -41.36 17.78
N ALA A 486 3.67 -42.15 18.77
CA ALA A 486 4.02 -43.56 18.66
C ALA A 486 3.46 -44.27 19.91
N SER A 487 2.13 -44.42 19.89
CA SER A 487 1.32 -45.33 20.69
C SER A 487 0.03 -45.42 19.87
N THR A 488 -0.21 -46.41 19.03
CA THR A 488 0.08 -47.85 19.08
C THR A 488 0.05 -48.38 17.66
#